data_AF-A0A0A9W4U4-F1
#
_entry.id   AF-A0A0A9W4U4-F1
#
_cell.length_a   1.000
_cell.length_b   1.000
_cell.length_c   1.000
_cell.angle_alpha   90.00
_cell.angle_beta   90.00
_cell.angle_gamma   90.00
#
_symmetry.space_group_name_H-M   'P 1'
#
loop_
_entity.id
_entity.type
_entity.pdbx_description
1 polymer ?
#
loop_
_entity_poly.entity_id
_entity_poly.type
_entity_poly.pdbx_seq_one_letter_code
_entity_poly.pdbx_strand_id
1 'polypeptide(L)'
;MAVTLLLLLLDVVMRIEAFKSGAPPSMCKDMMPHHSGSSPQTSQPPFSFVVEPPAADDGVVRVSLSGSSPFKGVMIEGRTTLDGDSVGQFINVPDNFQTLKCNDIPNNAVTH
;
A
#
# COMPACT_ATOMS: atom_id res chain seq x y z
N MET A 1 6.19 31.71 29.21
CA MET A 1 6.27 30.26 29.48
C MET A 1 5.01 29.51 29.05
N ALA A 2 3.81 29.89 29.50
CA ALA A 2 2.57 29.19 29.12
C ALA A 2 2.26 29.19 27.61
N VAL A 3 2.44 30.34 26.93
CA VAL A 3 2.20 30.47 25.48
C VAL A 3 3.16 29.61 24.65
N THR A 4 4.44 29.58 25.04
CA THR A 4 5.47 28.77 24.37
C THR A 4 5.18 27.27 24.51
N LEU A 5 4.73 26.84 25.69
CA LEU A 5 4.34 25.45 25.94
C LEU A 5 3.09 25.06 25.13
N LEU A 6 2.11 25.97 25.00
CA LEU A 6 0.91 25.75 24.19
C LEU A 6 1.24 25.60 22.70
N LEU A 7 2.14 26.43 22.16
CA LEU A 7 2.58 26.33 20.76
C LEU A 7 3.34 25.03 20.49
N LEU A 8 4.19 24.59 21.42
CA LEU A 8 4.88 23.29 21.33
C LEU A 8 3.89 22.12 21.38
N LEU A 9 2.85 22.20 22.22
CA LEU A 9 1.81 21.17 22.28
C LEU A 9 0.98 21.12 20.99
N LEU A 10 0.65 22.27 20.38
CA LEU A 10 -0.05 22.29 19.08
C LEU A 10 0.79 21.70 17.96
N ASP A 11 2.10 21.99 17.91
CA ASP A 11 2.99 21.39 16.91
C ASP A 11 3.05 19.85 17.08
N VAL A 12 3.14 19.35 18.32
CA VAL A 12 3.11 17.90 18.59
C VAL A 12 1.78 17.27 18.16
N VAL A 13 0.64 17.90 18.44
CA VAL A 13 -0.69 17.38 18.08
C VAL A 13 -0.90 17.37 16.55
N MET A 14 -0.37 18.37 15.84
CA MET A 14 -0.40 18.41 14.37
C MET A 14 0.46 17.32 13.72
N ARG A 15 1.40 16.71 14.47
CA ARG A 15 2.21 15.56 14.02
C ARG A 15 1.57 14.21 14.34
N ILE A 16 0.44 14.18 15.05
CA ILE A 16 -0.32 12.95 15.30
C ILE A 16 -1.18 12.67 14.07
N GLU A 17 -0.53 12.18 13.02
CA GLU A 17 -1.21 11.82 11.80
C GLU A 17 -1.82 10.41 11.96
N ALA A 18 -3.11 10.37 12.31
CA ALA A 18 -3.92 9.15 12.25
C ALA A 18 -4.28 8.87 10.77
N PHE A 19 -3.29 8.44 9.99
CA PHE A 19 -3.41 8.31 8.54
C PHE A 19 -4.42 7.24 8.13
N LYS A 20 -5.58 7.68 7.63
CA LYS A 20 -6.49 6.87 6.80
C LYS A 20 -6.05 6.83 5.33
N SER A 21 -4.89 7.39 4.99
CA SER A 21 -4.47 7.73 3.63
C SER A 21 -3.58 6.68 2.98
N GLY A 22 -3.70 5.42 3.36
CA GLY A 22 -2.91 4.32 2.80
C GLY A 22 -1.42 4.33 3.17
N ALA A 23 -0.67 3.42 2.55
CA ALA A 23 0.76 3.28 2.73
C ALA A 23 1.52 4.46 2.10
N PRO A 24 2.52 5.05 2.78
CA PRO A 24 3.35 6.10 2.18
C PRO A 24 4.29 5.52 1.10
N PRO A 25 4.77 6.35 0.15
CA PRO A 25 5.72 5.92 -0.88
C PRO A 25 7.03 5.29 -0.34
N SER A 26 7.40 5.59 0.91
CA SER A 26 8.57 4.96 1.55
C SER A 26 8.40 3.45 1.76
N MET A 27 7.16 2.92 1.78
CA MET A 27 6.89 1.49 1.94
C MET A 27 7.20 0.67 0.67
N CYS A 28 7.35 1.32 -0.49
CA CYS A 28 7.75 0.64 -1.72
C CYS A 28 9.12 -0.06 -1.59
N LYS A 29 9.96 0.37 -0.64
CA LYS A 29 11.30 -0.19 -0.47
C LYS A 29 11.28 -1.64 0.03
N ASP A 30 10.45 -1.95 1.01
CA ASP A 30 10.46 -3.23 1.70
C ASP A 30 9.09 -3.91 1.80
N MET A 31 8.02 -3.26 1.35
CA MET A 31 6.63 -3.75 1.42
C MET A 31 6.19 -4.10 2.83
N MET A 32 6.85 -3.54 3.85
CA MET A 32 6.50 -3.78 5.24
C MET A 32 5.55 -2.68 5.73
N PRO A 33 4.53 -3.01 6.54
CA PRO A 33 3.62 -2.01 7.11
C PRO A 33 4.25 -1.20 8.26
N HIS A 34 5.47 -1.55 8.72
CA HIS A 34 6.21 -0.90 9.82
C HIS A 34 5.40 -0.63 11.10
N HIS A 35 4.37 -1.46 11.36
CA HIS A 35 3.62 -1.41 12.61
C HIS A 35 4.36 -2.17 13.71
N SER A 36 4.55 -1.54 14.86
CA SER A 36 5.22 -2.14 16.02
C SER A 36 4.53 -3.44 16.47
N GLY A 37 5.33 -4.46 16.80
CA GLY A 37 4.81 -5.72 17.39
C GLY A 37 4.13 -6.65 16.38
N SER A 38 4.27 -6.40 15.09
CA SER A 38 3.74 -7.26 14.03
C SER A 38 4.87 -8.03 13.35
N SER A 39 4.69 -9.34 13.19
CA SER A 39 5.56 -10.18 12.37
C SER A 39 4.81 -10.65 11.13
N PRO A 40 5.49 -10.87 9.98
CA PRO A 40 4.86 -11.46 8.82
C PRO A 40 4.17 -12.77 9.19
N GLN A 41 2.94 -12.94 8.70
CA GLN A 41 2.20 -14.18 8.89
C GLN A 41 2.85 -15.32 8.10
N THR A 42 3.02 -16.49 8.73
CA THR A 42 3.60 -17.69 8.10
C THR A 42 2.56 -18.79 7.85
N SER A 43 1.38 -18.69 8.48
CA SER A 43 0.24 -19.56 8.21
C SER A 43 -0.50 -19.14 6.93
N GLN A 44 -1.40 -19.99 6.45
CA GLN A 44 -2.24 -19.69 5.29
C GLN A 44 -2.96 -18.34 5.46
N PRO A 45 -2.84 -17.40 4.50
CA PRO A 45 -3.47 -16.10 4.59
C PRO A 45 -5.01 -16.23 4.66
N PRO A 46 -5.70 -15.43 5.49
CA PRO A 46 -7.16 -15.40 5.55
C PRO A 46 -7.80 -14.64 4.37
N PHE A 47 -7.06 -14.50 3.27
CA PHE A 47 -7.45 -13.80 2.05
C PHE A 47 -6.95 -14.57 0.82
N SER A 48 -7.58 -14.30 -0.32
CA SER A 48 -7.16 -14.81 -1.63
C SER A 48 -6.67 -13.65 -2.48
N PHE A 49 -5.49 -13.82 -3.08
CA PHE A 49 -4.89 -12.91 -4.04
C PHE A 49 -4.68 -13.66 -5.35
N VAL A 50 -5.49 -13.32 -6.36
CA VAL A 50 -5.52 -14.03 -7.65
C VAL A 50 -5.09 -13.06 -8.74
N VAL A 51 -4.16 -13.51 -9.58
CA VAL A 51 -3.78 -12.83 -10.82
C VAL A 51 -4.28 -13.71 -11.96
N GLU A 52 -5.28 -13.22 -12.68
CA GLU A 52 -5.81 -13.91 -13.85
C GLU A 52 -4.92 -13.65 -15.06
N PRO A 53 -4.72 -14.65 -15.93
CA PRO A 53 -3.97 -14.45 -17.17
C PRO A 53 -4.65 -13.38 -18.02
N PRO A 54 -3.87 -12.71 -18.89
CA PRO A 54 -4.43 -11.65 -19.71
C PRO A 54 -5.47 -12.23 -20.67
N ALA A 55 -6.58 -11.51 -20.86
CA ALA A 55 -7.68 -11.94 -21.73
C ALA A 55 -7.32 -11.83 -23.22
N ALA A 56 -6.29 -11.04 -23.54
CA ALA A 56 -5.71 -10.83 -24.87
C ALA A 56 -4.19 -10.66 -24.74
N ASP A 57 -3.46 -10.64 -25.86
CA ASP A 57 -2.01 -10.42 -25.86
C ASP A 57 -1.62 -8.93 -25.68
N ASP A 58 -2.37 -8.18 -24.86
CA ASP A 58 -2.11 -6.77 -24.54
C ASP A 58 -1.25 -6.58 -23.28
N GLY A 59 -0.94 -7.67 -22.57
CA GLY A 59 -0.16 -7.66 -21.34
C GLY A 59 -0.94 -7.18 -20.11
N VAL A 60 -2.27 -7.03 -20.20
CA VAL A 60 -3.12 -6.60 -19.09
C VAL A 60 -3.64 -7.80 -18.31
N VAL A 61 -3.29 -7.89 -17.03
CA VAL A 61 -3.78 -8.92 -16.12
C VAL A 61 -4.82 -8.36 -15.16
N ARG A 62 -5.79 -9.19 -14.76
CA ARG A 62 -6.74 -8.82 -13.69
C ARG A 62 -6.22 -9.33 -12.35
N VAL A 63 -6.10 -8.43 -11.39
CA VAL A 63 -5.73 -8.74 -10.00
C VAL A 63 -6.96 -8.64 -9.11
N SER A 64 -7.23 -9.70 -8.34
CA SER A 64 -8.35 -9.76 -7.40
C SER A 64 -7.86 -10.08 -6.00
N LEU A 65 -8.15 -9.20 -5.04
CA LEU A 65 -7.95 -9.42 -3.61
C LEU A 65 -9.31 -9.60 -2.94
N SER A 66 -9.51 -10.73 -2.24
CA SER A 66 -10.74 -11.02 -1.52
C SER A 66 -10.45 -11.61 -0.15
N GLY A 67 -11.34 -11.38 0.82
CA GLY A 67 -11.19 -11.88 2.19
C GLY A 67 -12.56 -12.07 2.83
N SER A 68 -12.64 -12.88 3.89
CA SER A 68 -13.88 -13.10 4.65
C SER A 68 -14.26 -11.91 5.54
N SER A 69 -13.32 -10.98 5.75
CA SER A 69 -13.50 -9.75 6.52
C SER A 69 -12.93 -8.55 5.74
N PRO A 70 -13.44 -7.33 5.96
CA PRO A 70 -12.91 -6.13 5.31
C PRO A 70 -11.41 -5.92 5.62
N PHE A 71 -10.64 -5.55 4.60
CA PHE A 71 -9.26 -5.12 4.77
C PHE A 71 -9.22 -3.71 5.37
N LYS A 72 -8.39 -3.50 6.39
CA LYS A 72 -8.15 -2.17 6.96
C LYS A 72 -7.11 -1.37 6.17
N GLY A 73 -6.29 -2.06 5.39
CA GLY A 73 -5.18 -1.50 4.64
C GLY A 73 -4.56 -2.57 3.77
N VAL A 74 -3.91 -2.13 2.70
CA VAL A 74 -3.37 -2.99 1.64
C VAL A 74 -2.31 -2.19 0.90
N MET A 75 -1.28 -2.90 0.44
CA MET A 75 -0.25 -2.39 -0.46
C MET A 75 0.01 -3.49 -1.49
N ILE A 76 -0.22 -3.19 -2.77
CA ILE A 76 -0.02 -4.11 -3.89
C ILE A 76 0.91 -3.44 -4.88
N GLU A 77 1.91 -4.16 -5.35
CA GLU A 77 2.88 -3.68 -6.33
C GLU A 77 3.22 -4.80 -7.31
N GLY A 78 3.36 -4.45 -8.58
CA GLY A 78 3.93 -5.36 -9.58
C GLY A 78 5.44 -5.41 -9.42
N ARG A 79 6.02 -6.60 -9.30
CA ARG A 79 7.48 -6.77 -9.20
C ARG A 79 8.01 -7.78 -10.20
N THR A 80 9.19 -7.52 -10.73
CA THR A 80 9.95 -8.51 -11.50
C THR A 80 10.36 -9.68 -10.60
N THR A 81 10.53 -10.85 -11.19
CA THR A 81 10.99 -12.04 -10.46
C THR A 81 12.51 -12.09 -10.28
N LEU A 82 13.26 -11.34 -11.09
CA LEU A 82 14.72 -11.38 -11.13
C LEU A 82 15.36 -10.52 -10.04
N ASP A 83 15.00 -9.24 -10.00
CA ASP A 83 15.58 -8.21 -9.14
C ASP A 83 14.59 -7.65 -8.10
N GLY A 84 13.29 -7.97 -8.24
CA GLY A 84 12.25 -7.47 -7.34
C GLY A 84 11.91 -6.01 -7.56
N ASP A 85 12.33 -5.46 -8.70
CA ASP A 85 12.07 -4.08 -9.11
C ASP A 85 10.59 -3.88 -9.41
N SER A 86 10.11 -2.70 -9.03
CA SER A 86 8.73 -2.30 -9.25
C SER A 86 8.46 -2.05 -10.72
N VAL A 87 7.35 -2.59 -11.23
CA VAL A 87 7.00 -2.58 -12.66
C VAL A 87 5.49 -2.47 -12.90
N GLY A 88 5.15 -2.14 -14.14
CA GLY A 88 3.77 -2.09 -14.61
C GLY A 88 3.03 -0.86 -14.11
N GLN A 89 1.72 -0.86 -14.36
CA GLN A 89 0.81 0.20 -13.94
C GLN A 89 -0.54 -0.42 -13.61
N PHE A 90 -1.13 0.03 -12.51
CA PHE A 90 -2.51 -0.27 -12.16
C PHE A 90 -3.45 0.67 -12.90
N ILE A 91 -4.45 0.08 -13.54
CA ILE A 91 -5.54 0.77 -14.23
C ILE A 91 -6.87 0.30 -13.63
N ASN A 92 -7.91 1.13 -13.74
CA ASN A 92 -9.26 0.82 -13.24
C ASN A 92 -9.27 0.43 -11.74
N VAL A 93 -8.48 1.13 -10.93
CA VAL A 93 -8.41 0.96 -9.48
C VAL A 93 -9.77 1.37 -8.86
N PRO A 94 -10.35 0.58 -7.94
CA PRO A 94 -11.63 0.95 -7.31
C PRO A 94 -11.51 2.23 -6.48
N ASP A 95 -12.61 2.99 -6.37
CA ASP A 95 -12.63 4.33 -5.74
C ASP A 95 -12.15 4.36 -4.27
N ASN A 96 -12.19 3.23 -3.57
CA ASN A 96 -11.73 3.12 -2.17
C ASN A 96 -10.22 2.81 -2.05
N PHE A 97 -9.50 2.93 -3.15
CA PHE A 97 -8.07 2.74 -3.26
C PHE A 97 -7.47 3.88 -4.07
N GLN A 98 -6.17 4.07 -3.90
CA GLN A 98 -5.39 5.05 -4.62
C GLN A 98 -4.09 4.43 -5.11
N THR A 99 -3.53 5.02 -6.16
CA THR A 99 -2.25 4.61 -6.70
C THR A 99 -1.08 5.31 -6.02
N LEU A 100 0.07 4.65 -5.99
CA LEU A 100 1.33 5.19 -5.51
C LEU A 100 2.35 5.25 -6.65
N LYS A 101 3.34 6.13 -6.47
CA LYS A 101 4.53 6.24 -7.31
C LYS A 101 5.70 5.59 -6.58
N CYS A 102 5.98 4.32 -6.87
CA CYS A 102 7.14 3.60 -6.37
C CYS A 102 8.30 3.70 -7.37
N ASN A 103 9.52 3.96 -6.91
CA ASN A 103 10.72 4.08 -7.77
C ASN A 103 10.54 5.03 -8.97
N ASP A 104 9.85 6.15 -8.75
CA ASP A 104 9.52 7.17 -9.76
C ASP A 104 8.65 6.71 -10.94
N ILE A 105 8.11 5.50 -10.90
CA ILE A 105 7.17 5.01 -11.90
C ILE A 105 5.75 5.34 -11.44
N PRO A 106 4.95 6.07 -12.23
CA PRO A 106 3.59 6.44 -11.84
C PRO A 106 2.67 5.21 -11.84
N ASN A 107 1.78 5.15 -10.84
CA ASN A 107 0.70 4.18 -10.74
C ASN A 107 1.12 2.70 -10.69
N ASN A 108 2.36 2.39 -10.32
CA ASN A 108 2.87 1.01 -10.26
C ASN A 108 2.56 0.28 -8.95
N ALA A 109 1.94 0.96 -8.00
CA ALA A 109 1.43 0.35 -6.77
C ALA A 109 0.06 0.91 -6.39
N VAL A 110 -0.64 0.18 -5.53
CA VAL A 110 -1.98 0.51 -5.02
C VAL A 110 -2.00 0.38 -3.51
N THR A 111 -2.65 1.34 -2.85
CA THR A 111 -2.98 1.29 -1.43
C THR A 111 -4.42 1.75 -1.18
N HIS A 112 -4.91 1.61 0.05
CA HIS A 112 -6.23 2.11 0.45
C HIS A 112 -6.24 3.66 0.51
#